data_AF-A0A7H8YT59-F1
#
_entry.id   AF-A0A7H8YT59-F1
#
_cell.length_a   1.000
_cell.length_b   1.000
_cell.length_c   1.000
_cell.angle_alpha   90.00
_cell.angle_beta   90.00
_cell.angle_gamma   90.00
#
_symmetry.space_group_name_H-M   'P 1'
#
loop_
_entity.id
_entity.type
_entity.pdbx_description
1 polymer ?
#
loop_
_entity_poly.entity_id
_entity_poly.type
_entity_poly.pdbx_seq_one_letter_code
_entity_poly.pdbx_strand_id
1 'polypeptide(L)'
;MNKMKCLFLIGVLSVMNVCAQDFKVKKGELLSNGTPVAKIEKKDGKYQFSDLSNHLLYRVVLTAETAQGNLAPHRWIEFSNANGVIREVAIPDKLKFTFSGEKYLLDCVFKSGTGMLTEKGIDPAVVTAFFESTHRPFSEKWDAVFEQERNTIQTEDNLATADKISVQGDAILKNGKQIGIIVRKVQNGDGGIVITDFTVTDIKGHVVATAHHHSYKNEDYFVIKTYDQKEFPVFVPLTKIGVADKRIVNRLYANGYPFGDMTEAFSQYLEGRKNAIDQQNKEMLEEAKKQTVNIYDAPGYVIDAKGDKKEGLITIEFQSVGAILNKEQNVSDLTSYGATMKFKKEGEKDAYFKAKDGVKFCIDERCFIGSKSAEDGFFAHGGSQLNVLSGAAQFFEILYDNNGNYVLAHSRYPEDYYLKIKGADKAVYLGDKATFGSKSADKIQKILAKYINCPSLDVTKYNTKTKEGMIQLVDDYTKTCK
;
A
#
# COMPACT_ATOMS: atom_id res chain seq x y z
N MET A 1 5.80 -50.34 30.67
CA MET A 1 6.05 -49.53 29.46
C MET A 1 6.35 -48.07 29.83
N ASN A 2 7.43 -47.79 30.59
CA ASN A 2 7.70 -46.42 31.10
C ASN A 2 9.18 -46.08 31.41
N LYS A 3 10.14 -46.92 31.02
CA LYS A 3 11.59 -46.62 31.20
C LYS A 3 12.38 -46.49 29.90
N MET A 4 11.80 -46.87 28.76
CA MET A 4 12.49 -46.90 27.47
C MET A 4 12.28 -45.64 26.61
N LYS A 5 11.35 -44.75 26.99
CA LYS A 5 11.14 -43.45 26.31
C LYS A 5 11.96 -42.30 26.90
N CYS A 6 12.44 -42.39 28.15
CA CYS A 6 13.35 -41.39 28.72
C CYS A 6 14.78 -41.50 28.18
N LEU A 7 15.23 -42.70 27.80
CA LEU A 7 16.59 -42.90 27.26
C LEU A 7 16.74 -42.39 25.82
N PHE A 8 15.67 -42.40 25.03
CA PHE A 8 15.69 -41.86 23.66
C PHE A 8 15.65 -40.32 23.62
N LEU A 9 15.15 -39.66 24.67
CA LEU A 9 15.17 -38.19 24.77
C LEU A 9 16.52 -37.65 25.26
N ILE A 10 17.31 -38.45 25.98
CA ILE A 10 18.66 -38.09 26.45
C ILE A 10 19.72 -38.37 25.38
N GLY A 11 19.50 -39.35 24.50
CA GLY A 11 20.42 -39.73 23.41
C GLY A 11 20.37 -38.86 22.14
N VAL A 12 19.32 -38.06 21.93
CA VAL A 12 19.21 -37.15 20.77
C VAL A 12 19.74 -35.73 21.09
N LEU A 13 20.03 -35.43 22.36
CA LEU A 13 20.70 -34.20 22.79
C LEU A 13 22.23 -34.25 22.72
N SER A 14 22.83 -35.39 22.33
CA SER A 14 24.28 -35.62 22.42
C SER A 14 25.06 -35.41 21.11
N VAL A 15 24.43 -34.99 20.01
CA VAL A 15 25.12 -34.83 18.70
C VAL A 15 25.04 -33.40 18.14
N MET A 16 24.90 -32.41 19.00
CA MET A 16 25.21 -31.02 18.66
C MET A 16 26.37 -30.52 19.54
N ASN A 17 27.56 -31.10 19.36
CA ASN A 17 28.79 -30.36 19.64
C ASN A 17 29.02 -29.35 18.51
N VAL A 18 28.10 -28.41 18.36
CA VAL A 18 28.52 -27.07 17.97
C VAL A 18 29.30 -26.60 19.18
N CYS A 19 30.60 -26.37 19.05
CA CYS A 19 31.41 -25.79 20.11
C CYS A 19 30.80 -24.43 20.49
N ALA A 20 29.85 -24.44 21.42
CA ALA A 20 29.31 -23.24 22.02
C ALA A 20 30.45 -22.67 22.86
N GLN A 21 31.20 -21.75 22.26
CA GLN A 21 32.37 -21.14 22.86
C GLN A 21 31.98 -20.46 24.17
N ASP A 22 32.54 -20.92 25.28
CA ASP A 22 32.07 -20.57 26.63
C ASP A 22 33.19 -19.88 27.40
N PHE A 23 33.06 -18.56 27.59
CA PHE A 23 33.87 -17.83 28.54
C PHE A 23 33.45 -18.21 29.95
N LYS A 24 34.42 -18.62 30.77
CA LYS A 24 34.19 -18.97 32.19
C LYS A 24 35.05 -18.09 33.07
N VAL A 25 34.49 -17.57 34.14
CA VAL A 25 35.26 -16.88 35.18
C VAL A 25 35.53 -17.87 36.31
N LYS A 26 36.80 -18.06 36.69
CA LYS A 26 37.20 -18.84 37.87
C LYS A 26 38.26 -18.07 38.64
N LYS A 27 38.00 -17.81 39.92
CA LYS A 27 38.95 -17.13 40.84
C LYS A 27 39.50 -15.80 40.28
N GLY A 28 38.67 -15.03 39.57
CA GLY A 28 39.08 -13.74 38.96
C GLY A 28 39.82 -13.86 37.62
N GLU A 29 40.07 -15.07 37.13
CA GLU A 29 40.59 -15.29 35.78
C GLU A 29 39.44 -15.54 34.80
N LEU A 30 39.53 -14.93 33.61
CA LEU A 30 38.68 -15.19 32.47
C LEU A 30 39.32 -16.29 31.63
N LEU A 31 38.62 -17.42 31.48
CA LEU A 31 39.06 -18.57 30.74
C LEU A 31 38.32 -18.65 29.40
N SER A 32 39.06 -18.76 28.31
CA SER A 32 38.57 -19.10 26.98
C SER A 32 38.94 -20.56 26.70
N ASN A 33 37.93 -21.41 26.50
CA ASN A 33 38.13 -22.85 26.27
C ASN A 33 39.04 -23.53 27.32
N GLY A 34 38.99 -23.07 28.58
CA GLY A 34 39.79 -23.59 29.68
C GLY A 34 41.19 -23.00 29.84
N THR A 35 41.63 -22.11 28.94
CA THR A 35 42.90 -21.38 29.04
C THR A 35 42.67 -19.99 29.64
N PRO A 36 43.41 -19.56 30.68
CA PRO A 36 43.36 -18.18 31.16
C PRO A 36 43.81 -17.20 30.08
N VAL A 37 42.96 -16.22 29.77
CA VAL A 37 43.22 -15.23 28.71
C VAL A 37 43.19 -13.78 29.18
N ALA A 38 42.60 -13.51 30.35
CA ALA A 38 42.59 -12.22 31.01
C ALA A 38 42.21 -12.39 32.49
N LYS A 39 42.27 -11.31 33.26
CA LYS A 39 41.66 -11.21 34.59
C LYS A 39 40.45 -10.28 34.54
N ILE A 40 39.42 -10.63 35.31
CA ILE A 40 38.20 -9.84 35.43
C ILE A 40 37.80 -9.71 36.89
N GLU A 41 37.50 -8.48 37.31
CA GLU A 41 36.94 -8.19 38.62
C GLU A 41 35.82 -7.17 38.51
N LYS A 42 34.82 -7.24 39.40
CA LYS A 42 33.79 -6.22 39.52
C LYS A 42 34.16 -5.25 40.64
N LYS A 43 34.36 -3.98 40.30
CA LYS A 43 34.75 -2.93 41.24
C LYS A 43 34.00 -1.63 40.90
N ASP A 44 33.41 -0.99 41.90
CA ASP A 44 32.64 0.25 41.77
C ASP A 44 31.54 0.17 40.69
N GLY A 45 30.88 -0.98 40.60
CA GLY A 45 29.80 -1.22 39.62
C GLY A 45 30.27 -1.48 38.18
N LYS A 46 31.58 -1.33 37.87
CA LYS A 46 32.17 -1.64 36.56
C LYS A 46 32.95 -2.94 36.60
N TYR A 47 33.04 -3.63 35.47
CA TYR A 47 33.93 -4.79 35.31
C TYR A 47 35.28 -4.31 34.78
N GLN A 48 36.34 -4.58 35.52
CA GLN A 48 37.71 -4.24 35.15
C GLN A 48 38.36 -5.45 34.48
N PHE A 49 38.95 -5.24 33.32
CA PHE A 49 39.70 -6.24 32.57
C PHE A 49 41.19 -5.90 32.67
N SER A 50 41.97 -6.87 33.11
CA SER A 50 43.41 -6.76 33.25
C SER A 50 44.11 -7.90 32.51
N ASP A 51 45.38 -7.72 32.20
CA ASP A 51 46.23 -8.83 31.76
C ASP A 51 46.49 -9.84 32.90
N LEU A 52 47.16 -10.95 32.59
CA LEU A 52 47.49 -11.97 33.58
C LEU A 52 48.48 -11.47 34.67
N SER A 53 49.21 -10.38 34.41
CA SER A 53 50.10 -9.69 35.34
C SER A 53 49.40 -8.64 36.22
N ASN A 54 48.06 -8.52 36.13
CA ASN A 54 47.21 -7.53 36.81
C ASN A 54 47.37 -6.08 36.32
N HIS A 55 47.96 -5.85 35.15
CA HIS A 55 47.92 -4.53 34.53
C HIS A 55 46.52 -4.25 33.98
N LEU A 56 45.89 -3.17 34.44
CA LEU A 56 44.56 -2.77 33.99
C LEU A 56 44.59 -2.37 32.51
N LEU A 57 43.72 -3.01 31.71
CA LEU A 57 43.56 -2.70 30.29
C LEU A 57 42.39 -1.73 30.09
N TYR A 58 41.21 -2.09 30.59
CA TYR A 58 40.01 -1.25 30.47
C TYR A 58 38.92 -1.65 31.47
N ARG A 59 37.86 -0.84 31.54
CA ARG A 59 36.66 -1.07 32.35
C ARG A 59 35.43 -1.05 31.45
N VAL A 60 34.43 -1.86 31.81
CA VAL A 60 33.16 -1.98 31.08
C VAL A 60 31.97 -1.87 32.02
N VAL A 61 30.94 -1.16 31.58
CA VAL A 61 29.60 -1.19 32.19
C VAL A 61 28.54 -1.20 31.10
N LEU A 62 27.43 -1.88 31.38
CA LEU A 62 26.23 -1.78 30.56
C LEU A 62 25.31 -0.72 31.19
N THR A 63 25.23 0.45 30.57
CA THR A 63 24.54 1.63 31.13
C THR A 63 23.42 2.09 30.21
N ALA A 64 22.41 2.75 30.78
CA ALA A 64 21.47 3.60 30.05
C ALA A 64 21.58 5.08 30.51
N GLU A 65 22.50 5.37 31.42
CA GLU A 65 22.77 6.72 31.91
C GLU A 65 23.72 7.43 30.94
N THR A 66 23.31 8.61 30.47
CA THR A 66 24.08 9.45 29.57
C THR A 66 25.17 10.23 30.30
N ALA A 67 26.03 10.91 29.55
CA ALA A 67 27.06 11.82 30.08
C ALA A 67 26.51 12.93 30.98
N GLN A 68 25.28 13.43 30.72
CA GLN A 68 24.62 14.44 31.54
C GLN A 68 23.73 13.86 32.66
N GLY A 69 23.76 12.54 32.89
CA GLY A 69 22.97 11.87 33.93
C GLY A 69 21.50 11.62 33.56
N ASN A 70 21.14 11.67 32.27
CA ASN A 70 19.81 11.30 31.82
C ASN A 70 19.69 9.77 31.71
N LEU A 71 18.55 9.20 32.09
CA LEU A 71 18.30 7.75 31.97
C LEU A 71 17.55 7.44 30.68
N ALA A 72 18.27 7.02 29.64
CA ALA A 72 17.73 6.63 28.35
C ALA A 72 16.88 5.34 28.42
N PRO A 73 15.99 5.11 27.44
CA PRO A 73 15.19 3.87 27.41
C PRO A 73 16.02 2.64 27.06
N HIS A 74 17.10 2.80 26.28
CA HIS A 74 17.96 1.70 25.82
C HIS A 74 19.32 1.72 26.48
N ARG A 75 19.88 0.53 26.74
CA ARG A 75 21.23 0.37 27.26
C ARG A 75 22.26 0.25 26.14
N TRP A 76 23.49 0.66 26.41
CA TRP A 76 24.67 0.45 25.58
C TRP A 76 25.84 -0.05 26.42
N ILE A 77 26.94 -0.41 25.76
CA ILE A 77 28.20 -0.77 26.40
C ILE A 77 29.05 0.50 26.51
N GLU A 78 29.43 0.88 27.73
CA GLU A 78 30.43 1.93 27.98
C GLU A 78 31.77 1.29 28.34
N PHE A 79 32.79 1.62 27.55
CA PHE A 79 34.18 1.28 27.77
C PHE A 79 34.92 2.50 28.33
N SER A 80 35.82 2.29 29.30
CA SER A 80 36.73 3.35 29.78
C SER A 80 38.12 2.82 30.09
N ASN A 81 39.16 3.60 29.79
CA ASN A 81 40.55 3.24 30.12
C ASN A 81 41.02 3.88 31.44
N ALA A 82 42.29 3.66 31.79
CA ALA A 82 42.90 4.25 32.99
C ALA A 82 42.98 5.78 32.94
N ASN A 83 43.08 6.36 31.75
CA ASN A 83 43.22 7.81 31.51
C ASN A 83 41.86 8.54 31.44
N GLY A 84 40.74 7.83 31.63
CA GLY A 84 39.40 8.41 31.59
C GLY A 84 38.83 8.63 30.18
N VAL A 85 39.46 8.11 29.13
CA VAL A 85 38.87 8.12 27.78
C VAL A 85 37.69 7.14 27.76
N ILE A 86 36.53 7.62 27.31
CA ILE A 86 35.27 6.86 27.28
C ILE A 86 34.84 6.61 25.84
N ARG A 87 34.40 5.38 25.55
CA ARG A 87 33.74 5.04 24.29
C ARG A 87 32.50 4.22 24.50
N GLU A 88 31.48 4.49 23.69
CA GLU A 88 30.19 3.80 23.76
C GLU A 88 29.91 3.03 22.48
N VAL A 89 29.36 1.82 22.63
CA VAL A 89 28.99 0.95 21.51
C VAL A 89 27.65 0.25 21.76
N ALA A 90 26.97 -0.15 20.70
CA ALA A 90 25.71 -0.85 20.77
C ALA A 90 25.83 -2.21 21.48
N ILE A 91 24.76 -2.61 22.17
CA ILE A 91 24.58 -3.99 22.61
C ILE A 91 24.18 -4.85 21.38
N PRO A 92 24.82 -6.01 21.13
CA PRO A 92 24.46 -6.88 20.00
C PRO A 92 23.07 -7.54 20.14
N ASP A 93 22.41 -7.84 19.02
CA ASP A 93 21.05 -8.40 19.01
C ASP A 93 20.96 -9.89 19.41
N LYS A 94 22.01 -10.67 19.14
CA LYS A 94 22.02 -12.14 19.29
C LYS A 94 22.82 -12.59 20.51
N LEU A 95 22.34 -12.26 21.69
CA LEU A 95 22.98 -12.62 22.96
C LEU A 95 22.53 -13.98 23.50
N LYS A 96 23.42 -14.63 24.26
CA LYS A 96 23.09 -15.85 24.99
C LYS A 96 22.20 -15.50 26.17
N PHE A 97 21.10 -16.24 26.32
CA PHE A 97 20.26 -16.14 27.51
C PHE A 97 21.05 -16.60 28.74
N THR A 98 21.15 -15.73 29.76
CA THR A 98 21.79 -16.06 31.03
C THR A 98 21.25 -15.18 32.15
N PHE A 99 21.10 -15.75 33.36
CA PHE A 99 20.74 -15.00 34.56
C PHE A 99 21.95 -14.34 35.24
N SER A 100 23.18 -14.63 34.80
CA SER A 100 24.39 -14.02 35.35
C SER A 100 24.71 -12.74 34.62
N GLY A 101 24.67 -11.60 35.32
CA GLY A 101 25.05 -10.30 34.76
C GLY A 101 26.49 -10.25 34.25
N GLU A 102 27.41 -10.99 34.88
CA GLU A 102 28.80 -11.13 34.42
C GLU A 102 28.88 -11.87 33.08
N LYS A 103 28.21 -13.03 32.97
CA LYS A 103 28.17 -13.79 31.71
C LYS A 103 27.49 -13.00 30.58
N TYR A 104 26.43 -12.26 30.92
CA TYR A 104 25.73 -11.40 29.97
C TYR A 104 26.64 -10.28 29.43
N LEU A 105 27.35 -9.59 30.32
CA LEU A 105 28.31 -8.55 29.92
C LEU A 105 29.46 -9.12 29.09
N LEU A 106 29.99 -10.29 29.44
CA LEU A 106 31.04 -10.95 28.65
C LEU A 106 30.56 -11.27 27.23
N ASP A 107 29.34 -11.80 27.08
CA ASP A 107 28.77 -12.08 25.75
C ASP A 107 28.52 -10.78 24.96
N CYS A 108 28.11 -9.69 25.62
CA CYS A 108 27.98 -8.37 24.99
C CYS A 108 29.33 -7.84 24.47
N VAL A 109 30.37 -7.86 25.31
CA VAL A 109 31.71 -7.37 24.94
C VAL A 109 32.29 -8.20 23.81
N PHE A 110 32.23 -9.54 23.92
CA PHE A 110 32.75 -10.45 22.90
C PHE A 110 32.06 -10.26 21.54
N LYS A 111 30.74 -10.09 21.53
CA LYS A 111 29.96 -9.94 20.29
C LYS A 111 29.84 -8.50 19.78
N SER A 112 30.38 -7.52 20.50
CA SER A 112 30.29 -6.10 20.14
C SER A 112 31.00 -5.73 18.82
N GLY A 113 31.84 -6.63 18.28
CA GLY A 113 32.64 -6.37 17.08
C GLY A 113 33.82 -5.42 17.29
N THR A 114 34.06 -4.98 18.54
CA THR A 114 35.16 -4.05 18.88
C THR A 114 36.53 -4.69 18.93
N GLY A 115 36.61 -6.03 19.01
CA GLY A 115 37.85 -6.76 19.24
C GLY A 115 38.40 -6.65 20.67
N MET A 116 37.68 -5.98 21.57
CA MET A 116 38.10 -5.76 22.96
C MET A 116 38.20 -7.06 23.77
N LEU A 117 37.48 -8.10 23.36
CA LEU A 117 37.63 -9.46 23.87
C LEU A 117 37.56 -10.42 22.69
N THR A 118 38.56 -11.29 22.55
CA THR A 118 38.60 -12.33 21.52
C THR A 118 38.81 -13.70 22.16
N GLU A 119 38.75 -14.76 21.35
CA GLU A 119 39.04 -16.12 21.79
C GLU A 119 40.47 -16.27 22.34
N LYS A 120 41.41 -15.47 21.83
CA LYS A 120 42.82 -15.43 22.23
C LYS A 120 43.06 -14.53 23.45
N GLY A 121 42.02 -13.85 23.95
CA GLY A 121 42.13 -12.85 25.01
C GLY A 121 42.08 -11.42 24.48
N ILE A 122 42.75 -10.54 25.19
CA ILE A 122 42.73 -9.09 24.95
C ILE A 122 44.08 -8.69 24.35
N ASP A 123 44.04 -8.03 23.19
CA ASP A 123 45.23 -7.49 22.53
C ASP A 123 45.47 -6.03 22.99
N PRO A 124 46.59 -5.72 23.67
CA PRO A 124 46.90 -4.35 24.12
C PRO A 124 46.97 -3.32 22.99
N ALA A 125 47.37 -3.72 21.77
CA ALA A 125 47.42 -2.80 20.63
C ALA A 125 46.01 -2.38 20.20
N VAL A 126 45.07 -3.33 20.18
CA VAL A 126 43.65 -3.06 19.90
C VAL A 126 43.05 -2.17 20.98
N VAL A 127 43.35 -2.42 22.27
CA VAL A 127 42.89 -1.57 23.38
C VAL A 127 43.43 -0.14 23.21
N THR A 128 44.71 0.02 22.88
CA THR A 128 45.33 1.33 22.69
C THR A 128 44.67 2.09 21.53
N ALA A 129 44.54 1.46 20.37
CA ALA A 129 43.87 2.05 19.21
C ALA A 129 42.40 2.38 19.50
N PHE A 130 41.70 1.53 20.24
CA PHE A 130 40.29 1.73 20.57
C PHE A 130 40.07 3.00 21.40
N PHE A 131 41.02 3.38 22.27
CA PHE A 131 40.92 4.55 23.15
C PHE A 131 41.77 5.77 22.69
N GLU A 132 42.08 5.88 21.39
CA GLU A 132 42.76 7.07 20.84
C GLU A 132 41.93 8.36 21.01
N SER A 133 40.60 8.24 21.06
CA SER A 133 39.69 9.37 21.24
C SER A 133 38.43 8.98 22.02
N THR A 134 37.81 9.98 22.64
CA THR A 134 36.48 9.84 23.26
C THR A 134 35.42 9.79 22.18
N HIS A 135 34.42 8.92 22.33
CA HIS A 135 33.30 8.82 21.39
C HIS A 135 32.06 8.31 22.10
N ARG A 136 31.06 9.18 22.33
CA ARG A 136 29.88 8.88 23.14
C ARG A 136 28.57 9.06 22.37
N PRO A 137 28.39 8.36 21.23
CA PRO A 137 27.27 8.60 20.32
C PRO A 137 25.90 8.32 20.94
N PHE A 138 25.80 7.45 21.96
CA PHE A 138 24.53 7.14 22.61
C PHE A 138 24.17 8.21 23.63
N SER A 139 25.12 8.60 24.48
CA SER A 139 24.96 9.73 25.39
C SER A 139 24.62 11.00 24.64
N GLU A 140 25.40 11.37 23.62
CA GLU A 140 25.19 12.60 22.84
C GLU A 140 23.81 12.61 22.16
N LYS A 141 23.41 11.50 21.53
CA LYS A 141 22.09 11.35 20.92
C LYS A 141 20.98 11.55 21.95
N TRP A 142 21.04 10.84 23.07
CA TRP A 142 19.98 10.88 24.06
C TRP A 142 19.94 12.21 24.80
N ASP A 143 21.08 12.80 25.15
CA ASP A 143 21.14 14.12 25.79
C ASP A 143 20.47 15.19 24.92
N ALA A 144 20.68 15.16 23.60
CA ALA A 144 19.99 16.05 22.67
C ALA A 144 18.47 15.84 22.66
N VAL A 145 17.99 14.59 22.65
CA VAL A 145 16.55 14.27 22.74
C VAL A 145 15.96 14.75 24.06
N PHE A 146 16.64 14.50 25.17
CA PHE A 146 16.21 14.93 26.50
C PHE A 146 16.13 16.46 26.61
N GLU A 147 17.10 17.18 26.06
CA GLU A 147 17.08 18.65 26.02
C GLU A 147 15.91 19.18 25.19
N GLN A 148 15.72 18.66 23.98
CA GLN A 148 14.61 19.04 23.11
C GLN A 148 13.25 18.78 23.77
N GLU A 149 13.07 17.61 24.40
CA GLU A 149 11.82 17.26 25.06
C GLU A 149 11.57 18.09 26.32
N ARG A 150 12.61 18.41 27.11
CA ARG A 150 12.48 19.34 28.24
C ARG A 150 12.02 20.73 27.78
N ASN A 151 12.60 21.26 26.71
CA ASN A 151 12.19 22.56 26.14
C ASN A 151 10.75 22.53 25.62
N THR A 152 10.36 21.43 24.99
CA THR A 152 8.99 21.23 24.50
C THR A 152 8.00 21.16 25.66
N ILE A 153 8.27 20.32 26.66
CA ILE A 153 7.44 20.18 27.88
C ILE A 153 7.30 21.53 28.60
N GLN A 154 8.39 22.32 28.70
CA GLN A 154 8.34 23.63 29.33
C GLN A 154 7.43 24.60 28.57
N THR A 155 7.51 24.60 27.24
CA THR A 155 6.65 25.45 26.39
C THR A 155 5.18 25.07 26.55
N GLU A 156 4.90 23.76 26.53
CA GLU A 156 3.56 23.21 26.73
C GLU A 156 2.99 23.52 28.11
N ASP A 157 3.81 23.42 29.16
CA ASP A 157 3.42 23.75 30.53
C ASP A 157 3.18 25.23 30.73
N ASN A 158 3.98 26.10 30.11
CA ASN A 158 3.76 27.54 30.14
C ASN A 158 2.42 27.89 29.47
N LEU A 159 2.14 27.33 28.30
CA LEU A 159 0.88 27.55 27.59
C LEU A 159 -0.32 27.03 28.40
N ALA A 160 -0.25 25.80 28.88
CA ALA A 160 -1.32 25.22 29.70
C ALA A 160 -1.56 26.03 30.98
N THR A 161 -0.51 26.53 31.63
CA THR A 161 -0.63 27.36 32.82
C THR A 161 -1.26 28.72 32.51
N ALA A 162 -0.83 29.38 31.43
CA ALA A 162 -1.38 30.66 30.99
C ALA A 162 -2.90 30.55 30.70
N ASP A 163 -3.31 29.47 30.04
CA ASP A 163 -4.71 29.21 29.68
C ASP A 163 -5.51 28.48 30.78
N LYS A 164 -4.88 28.22 31.92
CA LYS A 164 -5.45 27.48 33.07
C LYS A 164 -6.05 26.13 32.67
N ILE A 165 -5.33 25.40 31.83
CA ILE A 165 -5.58 24.02 31.45
C ILE A 165 -5.08 23.10 32.56
N SER A 166 -5.92 22.16 32.98
CA SER A 166 -5.56 21.15 33.97
C SER A 166 -6.29 19.83 33.73
N VAL A 167 -5.76 18.76 34.30
CA VAL A 167 -6.38 17.43 34.30
C VAL A 167 -6.67 17.04 35.75
N GLN A 168 -7.92 16.72 36.06
CA GLN A 168 -8.37 16.29 37.38
C GLN A 168 -9.20 15.01 37.26
N GLY A 169 -8.65 13.88 37.72
CA GLY A 169 -9.18 12.57 37.34
C GLY A 169 -9.19 12.43 35.82
N ASP A 170 -10.33 12.05 35.27
CA ASP A 170 -10.51 11.94 33.81
C ASP A 170 -10.90 13.28 33.15
N ALA A 171 -11.21 14.32 33.91
CA ALA A 171 -11.71 15.58 33.38
C ALA A 171 -10.57 16.50 32.90
N ILE A 172 -10.70 17.01 31.67
CA ILE A 172 -9.86 18.09 31.14
C ILE A 172 -10.58 19.41 31.40
N LEU A 173 -9.94 20.32 32.12
CA LEU A 173 -10.53 21.57 32.58
C LEU A 173 -9.81 22.78 31.97
N LYS A 174 -10.57 23.81 31.59
CA LYS A 174 -10.07 25.16 31.28
C LYS A 174 -10.77 26.16 32.20
N ASN A 175 -9.99 26.94 32.95
CA ASN A 175 -10.53 27.84 33.97
C ASN A 175 -11.48 27.12 34.96
N GLY A 176 -11.18 25.87 35.32
CA GLY A 176 -12.01 25.04 36.20
C GLY A 176 -13.29 24.48 35.59
N LYS A 177 -13.61 24.79 34.33
CA LYS A 177 -14.76 24.22 33.61
C LYS A 177 -14.30 23.05 32.73
N GLN A 178 -15.05 21.96 32.73
CA GLN A 178 -14.75 20.81 31.89
C GLN A 178 -14.93 21.15 30.41
N ILE A 179 -13.91 20.80 29.62
CA ILE A 179 -13.87 20.99 28.16
C ILE A 179 -13.57 19.68 27.42
N GLY A 180 -13.23 18.61 28.12
CA GLY A 180 -12.95 17.31 27.52
C GLY A 180 -12.75 16.23 28.58
N ILE A 181 -12.46 15.02 28.12
CA ILE A 181 -12.23 13.85 28.96
C ILE A 181 -11.01 13.12 28.44
N ILE A 182 -10.14 12.64 29.34
CA ILE A 182 -9.08 11.69 29.04
C ILE A 182 -9.30 10.43 29.87
N VAL A 183 -9.45 9.28 29.21
CA VAL A 183 -9.62 7.99 29.86
C VAL A 183 -8.38 7.14 29.61
N ARG A 184 -7.80 6.62 30.69
CA ARG A 184 -6.67 5.70 30.64
C ARG A 184 -7.13 4.26 30.90
N LYS A 185 -6.68 3.33 30.07
CA LYS A 185 -6.87 1.88 30.25
C LYS A 185 -5.52 1.19 30.30
N VAL A 186 -5.30 0.40 31.34
CA VAL A 186 -4.07 -0.38 31.53
C VAL A 186 -4.42 -1.86 31.43
N GLN A 187 -3.69 -2.58 30.58
CA GLN A 187 -3.82 -4.03 30.41
C GLN A 187 -2.48 -4.68 30.74
N ASN A 188 -2.51 -5.70 31.60
CA ASN A 188 -1.34 -6.52 31.93
C ASN A 188 -1.39 -7.79 31.05
N GLY A 189 -0.42 -7.92 30.17
CA GLY A 189 -0.19 -9.13 29.38
C GLY A 189 0.76 -10.11 30.08
N ASP A 190 0.95 -11.27 29.46
CA ASP A 190 1.89 -12.28 29.94
C ASP A 190 3.34 -11.76 29.93
N GLY A 191 4.16 -12.28 30.86
CA GLY A 191 5.58 -11.95 30.92
C GLY A 191 5.92 -10.54 31.42
N GLY A 192 4.98 -9.86 32.09
CA GLY A 192 5.20 -8.52 32.65
C GLY A 192 5.00 -7.39 31.64
N ILE A 193 4.41 -7.68 30.47
CA ILE A 193 4.05 -6.68 29.47
C ILE A 193 2.90 -5.83 30.01
N VAL A 194 3.09 -4.52 30.01
CA VAL A 194 2.05 -3.52 30.27
C VAL A 194 1.71 -2.79 28.97
N ILE A 195 0.42 -2.77 28.63
CA ILE A 195 -0.16 -1.97 27.54
C ILE A 195 -0.97 -0.85 28.19
N THR A 196 -0.75 0.38 27.75
CA THR A 196 -1.49 1.55 28.25
C THR A 196 -2.08 2.30 27.07
N ASP A 197 -3.40 2.41 27.07
CA ASP A 197 -4.18 3.11 26.07
C ASP A 197 -4.83 4.35 26.68
N PHE A 198 -4.86 5.44 25.92
CA PHE A 198 -5.54 6.67 26.28
C PHE A 198 -6.56 7.01 25.19
N THR A 199 -7.71 7.51 25.61
CA THR A 199 -8.71 8.09 24.70
C THR A 199 -9.04 9.48 25.20
N VAL A 200 -8.88 10.47 24.33
CA VAL A 200 -9.14 11.88 24.61
C VAL A 200 -10.34 12.33 23.81
N THR A 201 -11.34 12.89 24.47
CA THR A 201 -12.55 13.42 23.85
C THR A 201 -12.74 14.90 24.13
N ASP A 202 -13.49 15.56 23.24
CA ASP A 202 -14.03 16.89 23.45
C ASP A 202 -15.23 16.86 24.42
N ILE A 203 -15.90 17.99 24.66
CA ILE A 203 -17.05 18.07 25.58
C ILE A 203 -18.33 17.41 25.02
N LYS A 204 -18.38 17.17 23.70
CA LYS A 204 -19.50 16.52 23.01
C LYS A 204 -19.28 15.01 22.86
N GLY A 205 -18.11 14.50 23.23
CA GLY A 205 -17.75 13.10 23.16
C GLY A 205 -17.08 12.69 21.83
N HIS A 206 -16.71 13.63 20.97
CA HIS A 206 -15.91 13.32 19.78
C HIS A 206 -14.51 12.89 20.21
N VAL A 207 -13.99 11.79 19.65
CA VAL A 207 -12.64 11.30 19.93
C VAL A 207 -11.63 12.19 19.21
N VAL A 208 -11.02 13.10 19.97
CA VAL A 208 -10.00 14.04 19.49
C VAL A 208 -8.72 13.29 19.17
N ALA A 209 -8.33 12.36 20.05
CA ALA A 209 -7.13 11.55 19.87
C ALA A 209 -7.17 10.25 20.68
N THR A 210 -6.35 9.29 20.27
CA THR A 210 -5.96 8.15 21.09
C THR A 210 -4.45 8.17 21.31
N ALA A 211 -3.96 7.55 22.38
CA ALA A 211 -2.53 7.31 22.54
C ALA A 211 -2.29 5.88 23.01
N HIS A 212 -1.21 5.28 22.51
CA HIS A 212 -0.89 3.88 22.78
C HIS A 212 0.57 3.74 23.24
N HIS A 213 0.78 2.94 24.28
CA HIS A 213 2.12 2.57 24.74
C HIS A 213 2.19 1.08 25.06
N HIS A 214 3.22 0.44 24.53
CA HIS A 214 3.51 -0.97 24.74
C HIS A 214 4.94 -1.08 25.30
N SER A 215 5.05 -1.49 26.56
CA SER A 215 6.30 -1.58 27.36
C SER A 215 7.42 -2.49 26.83
N TYR A 216 7.29 -3.01 25.60
CA TYR A 216 8.29 -3.87 24.93
C TYR A 216 8.48 -3.54 23.44
N LYS A 217 7.53 -2.82 22.82
CA LYS A 217 7.54 -2.53 21.37
C LYS A 217 7.67 -1.04 21.09
N ASN A 218 7.06 -0.21 21.94
CA ASN A 218 7.05 1.24 21.85
C ASN A 218 7.50 1.80 23.22
N GLU A 219 8.68 1.41 23.69
CA GLU A 219 9.17 1.73 25.03
C GLU A 219 9.48 3.23 25.23
N ASP A 220 9.77 3.92 24.13
CA ASP A 220 10.32 5.27 24.18
C ASP A 220 9.23 6.36 24.25
N TYR A 221 8.06 6.11 23.64
CA TYR A 221 7.04 7.13 23.43
C TYR A 221 5.61 6.60 23.62
N PHE A 222 4.75 7.43 24.19
CA PHE A 222 3.31 7.35 23.91
C PHE A 222 3.07 8.00 22.54
N VAL A 223 2.53 7.25 21.58
CA VAL A 223 2.21 7.80 20.26
C VAL A 223 0.76 8.25 20.26
N ILE A 224 0.55 9.57 20.24
CA ILE A 224 -0.77 10.18 20.11
C ILE A 224 -1.15 10.16 18.63
N LYS A 225 -2.37 9.75 18.32
CA LYS A 225 -2.97 9.81 16.99
C LYS A 225 -4.29 10.54 17.03
N THR A 226 -4.44 11.59 16.23
CA THR A 226 -5.60 12.48 16.25
C THR A 226 -6.65 12.09 15.20
N TYR A 227 -7.86 12.65 15.32
CA TYR A 227 -8.95 12.41 14.37
C TYR A 227 -8.57 12.75 12.91
N ASP A 228 -7.75 13.79 12.74
CA ASP A 228 -7.19 14.27 11.48
C ASP A 228 -5.89 13.55 11.06
N GLN A 229 -5.59 12.40 11.67
CA GLN A 229 -4.46 11.51 11.35
C GLN A 229 -3.07 12.11 11.57
N LYS A 230 -2.95 13.16 12.39
CA LYS A 230 -1.64 13.64 12.85
C LYS A 230 -1.14 12.77 14.00
N GLU A 231 0.18 12.65 14.10
CA GLU A 231 0.83 11.88 15.15
C GLU A 231 1.77 12.76 15.97
N PHE A 232 1.72 12.63 17.29
CA PHE A 232 2.57 13.36 18.22
C PHE A 232 3.18 12.39 19.24
N PRO A 233 4.52 12.30 19.33
CA PRO A 233 5.16 11.48 20.35
C PRO A 233 5.19 12.22 21.69
N VAL A 234 5.04 11.48 22.78
CA VAL A 234 5.29 11.96 24.16
C VAL A 234 6.33 11.05 24.81
N PHE A 235 7.49 11.65 25.12
CA PHE A 235 8.67 10.91 25.56
C PHE A 235 8.50 10.31 26.97
N VAL A 236 8.49 8.98 27.05
CA VAL A 236 8.20 8.20 28.27
C VAL A 236 9.19 8.48 29.40
N PRO A 237 10.52 8.54 29.19
CA PRO A 237 11.49 8.74 30.26
C PRO A 237 11.28 10.01 31.08
N LEU A 238 10.78 11.09 30.47
CA LEU A 238 10.41 12.33 31.17
C LEU A 238 8.96 12.35 31.66
N THR A 239 8.10 11.51 31.08
CA THR A 239 6.64 11.58 31.24
C THR A 239 6.07 10.65 32.31
N LYS A 240 6.85 9.74 32.94
CA LYS A 240 6.44 8.82 34.04
C LYS A 240 4.92 8.53 34.13
N ILE A 241 4.48 7.28 33.89
CA ILE A 241 3.05 6.87 33.83
C ILE A 241 2.07 7.68 34.71
N GLY A 242 2.36 7.98 35.98
CA GLY A 242 1.51 8.82 36.84
C GLY A 242 1.15 10.23 36.34
N VAL A 243 1.92 10.83 35.41
CA VAL A 243 1.65 12.16 34.84
C VAL A 243 1.38 12.15 33.32
N ALA A 244 1.22 10.96 32.74
CA ALA A 244 1.01 10.77 31.30
C ALA A 244 -0.25 11.49 30.79
N ASP A 245 -1.36 11.48 31.55
CA ASP A 245 -2.60 12.15 31.14
C ASP A 245 -2.36 13.65 30.90
N LYS A 246 -1.70 14.31 31.86
CA LYS A 246 -1.35 15.74 31.79
C LYS A 246 -0.41 16.04 30.62
N ARG A 247 0.52 15.12 30.29
CA ARG A 247 1.44 15.32 29.16
C ARG A 247 0.74 15.17 27.82
N ILE A 248 -0.09 14.14 27.66
CA ILE A 248 -0.88 13.91 26.45
C ILE A 248 -1.82 15.09 26.18
N VAL A 249 -2.53 15.56 27.21
CA VAL A 249 -3.44 16.72 27.10
C VAL A 249 -2.68 17.99 26.73
N ASN A 250 -1.55 18.27 27.38
CA ASN A 250 -0.78 19.49 27.07
C ASN A 250 -0.17 19.45 25.66
N ARG A 251 0.34 18.30 25.21
CA ARG A 251 0.85 18.10 23.83
C ARG A 251 -0.25 18.33 22.81
N LEU A 252 -1.45 17.78 23.02
CA LEU A 252 -2.62 18.02 22.16
C LEU A 252 -3.01 19.50 22.16
N TYR A 253 -3.12 20.12 23.33
CA TYR A 253 -3.52 21.52 23.43
C TYR A 253 -2.55 22.45 22.70
N ALA A 254 -1.24 22.26 22.91
CA ALA A 254 -0.21 23.05 22.24
C ALA A 254 -0.18 22.86 20.72
N ASN A 255 -0.67 21.72 20.22
CA ASN A 255 -0.76 21.42 18.78
C ASN A 255 -2.13 21.79 18.17
N GLY A 256 -2.91 22.65 18.84
CA GLY A 256 -4.12 23.25 18.28
C GLY A 256 -5.38 22.40 18.45
N TYR A 257 -5.41 21.50 19.44
CA TYR A 257 -6.61 20.75 19.81
C TYR A 257 -7.19 21.35 21.10
N PRO A 258 -8.07 22.36 21.01
CA PRO A 258 -8.53 23.15 22.17
C PRO A 258 -9.54 22.40 23.05
N PHE A 259 -9.99 21.23 22.62
CA PHE A 259 -11.16 20.53 23.18
C PHE A 259 -12.38 21.45 23.13
N GLY A 260 -13.28 21.40 24.11
CA GLY A 260 -14.54 22.13 24.09
C GLY A 260 -15.50 21.52 23.08
N ASP A 261 -16.31 22.35 22.42
CA ASP A 261 -17.16 21.88 21.32
C ASP A 261 -16.36 21.92 20.02
N MET A 262 -15.93 20.75 19.52
CA MET A 262 -15.18 20.63 18.28
C MET A 262 -16.05 20.18 17.09
N THR A 263 -17.38 20.22 17.21
CA THR A 263 -18.33 19.71 16.19
C THR A 263 -18.03 20.27 14.80
N GLU A 264 -17.74 21.57 14.70
CA GLU A 264 -17.45 22.22 13.42
C GLU A 264 -16.13 21.70 12.80
N ALA A 265 -15.06 21.60 13.61
CA ALA A 265 -13.77 21.09 13.15
C ALA A 265 -13.86 19.65 12.63
N PHE A 266 -14.61 18.78 13.33
CA PHE A 266 -14.87 17.42 12.87
C PHE A 266 -15.67 17.39 11.57
N SER A 267 -16.72 18.23 11.47
CA SER A 267 -17.55 18.32 10.26
C SER A 267 -16.73 18.75 9.05
N GLN A 268 -15.90 19.80 9.20
CA GLN A 268 -15.01 20.30 8.15
C GLN A 268 -14.01 19.24 7.70
N TYR A 269 -13.42 18.49 8.62
CA TYR A 269 -12.49 17.41 8.27
C TYR A 269 -13.19 16.26 7.52
N LEU A 270 -14.36 15.83 7.99
CA LEU A 270 -15.13 14.77 7.32
C LEU A 270 -15.57 15.20 5.92
N GLU A 271 -16.01 16.44 5.75
CA GLU A 271 -16.35 17.01 4.45
C GLU A 271 -15.12 17.11 3.54
N GLY A 272 -13.99 17.62 4.05
CA GLY A 272 -12.74 17.69 3.30
C GLY A 272 -12.27 16.31 2.83
N ARG A 273 -12.37 15.29 3.68
CA ARG A 273 -12.07 13.90 3.31
C ARG A 273 -13.02 13.37 2.24
N LYS A 274 -14.32 13.63 2.36
CA LYS A 274 -15.30 13.24 1.36
C LYS A 274 -14.98 13.89 0.01
N ASN A 275 -14.71 15.19 0.00
CA ASN A 275 -14.37 15.94 -1.21
C ASN A 275 -13.07 15.42 -1.85
N ALA A 276 -12.05 15.08 -1.05
CA ALA A 276 -10.82 14.48 -1.55
C ALA A 276 -11.05 13.10 -2.19
N ILE A 277 -11.86 12.24 -1.55
CA ILE A 277 -12.24 10.93 -2.11
C ILE A 277 -13.06 11.11 -3.40
N ASP A 278 -14.01 12.03 -3.42
CA ASP A 278 -14.83 12.31 -4.60
C ASP A 278 -13.98 12.84 -5.76
N GLN A 279 -13.00 13.72 -5.48
CA GLN A 279 -12.06 14.21 -6.46
C GLN A 279 -11.17 13.08 -7.00
N GLN A 280 -10.59 12.26 -6.12
CA GLN A 280 -9.81 11.10 -6.52
C GLN A 280 -10.63 10.13 -7.38
N ASN A 281 -11.90 9.90 -7.03
CA ASN A 281 -12.81 9.07 -7.80
C ASN A 281 -13.09 9.65 -9.20
N LYS A 282 -13.26 10.97 -9.33
CA LYS A 282 -13.41 11.64 -10.62
C LYS A 282 -12.16 11.51 -11.47
N GLU A 283 -10.99 11.72 -10.89
CA GLU A 283 -9.70 11.60 -11.60
C GLU A 283 -9.46 10.17 -12.08
N MET A 284 -9.71 9.17 -11.24
CA MET A 284 -9.65 7.76 -11.63
C MET A 284 -10.65 7.43 -12.75
N LEU A 285 -11.85 8.00 -12.72
CA LEU A 285 -12.85 7.81 -13.77
C LEU A 285 -12.40 8.40 -15.10
N GLU A 286 -11.90 9.63 -15.10
CA GLU A 286 -11.40 10.29 -16.31
C GLU A 286 -10.18 9.57 -16.89
N GLU A 287 -9.30 9.04 -16.05
CA GLU A 287 -8.16 8.24 -16.52
C GLU A 287 -8.61 6.88 -17.09
N ALA A 288 -9.57 6.21 -16.45
CA ALA A 288 -10.13 4.97 -16.97
C ALA A 288 -10.84 5.17 -18.32
N LYS A 289 -11.53 6.30 -18.53
CA LYS A 289 -12.14 6.65 -19.83
C LYS A 289 -11.10 6.69 -20.95
N LYS A 290 -9.90 7.22 -20.72
CA LYS A 290 -8.82 7.28 -21.74
C LYS A 290 -8.29 5.90 -22.15
N GLN A 291 -8.44 4.90 -21.30
CA GLN A 291 -8.02 3.53 -21.56
C GLN A 291 -9.09 2.72 -22.32
N THR A 292 -10.25 3.32 -22.59
CA THR A 292 -11.33 2.69 -23.34
C THR A 292 -11.29 3.06 -24.80
N VAL A 293 -11.89 2.20 -25.62
CA VAL A 293 -12.25 2.51 -27.01
C VAL A 293 -13.53 3.36 -27.12
N ASN A 294 -14.11 3.76 -25.98
CA ASN A 294 -15.32 4.57 -25.96
C ASN A 294 -15.03 5.96 -26.50
N ILE A 295 -16.07 6.62 -26.96
CA ILE A 295 -16.01 7.96 -27.52
C ILE A 295 -16.88 8.84 -26.63
N TYR A 296 -16.31 9.96 -26.16
CA TYR A 296 -17.00 10.91 -25.29
C TYR A 296 -16.94 12.30 -25.90
N ASP A 297 -18.12 12.86 -26.17
CA ASP A 297 -18.37 14.21 -26.67
C ASP A 297 -17.43 14.65 -27.81
N ALA A 298 -17.17 13.73 -28.76
CA ALA A 298 -16.30 13.98 -29.89
C ALA A 298 -17.06 14.72 -31.01
N PRO A 299 -16.51 15.79 -31.60
CA PRO A 299 -17.11 16.45 -32.75
C PRO A 299 -17.28 15.49 -33.94
N GLY A 300 -18.45 15.51 -34.56
CA GLY A 300 -18.71 14.67 -35.72
C GLY A 300 -20.12 14.85 -36.25
N TYR A 301 -20.57 13.90 -37.05
CA TYR A 301 -21.91 13.93 -37.62
C TYR A 301 -22.58 12.57 -37.60
N VAL A 302 -23.91 12.61 -37.58
CA VAL A 302 -24.79 11.46 -37.78
C VAL A 302 -25.56 11.60 -39.08
N ILE A 303 -25.69 10.51 -39.83
CA ILE A 303 -26.57 10.35 -40.97
C ILE A 303 -27.67 9.40 -40.52
N ASP A 304 -28.88 9.93 -40.35
CA ASP A 304 -30.00 9.13 -39.87
C ASP A 304 -30.58 8.21 -40.97
N ALA A 305 -31.58 7.41 -40.61
CA ALA A 305 -32.19 6.42 -41.52
C ALA A 305 -32.83 7.04 -42.79
N LYS A 306 -33.09 8.35 -42.80
CA LYS A 306 -33.62 9.07 -43.97
C LYS A 306 -32.51 9.65 -44.86
N GLY A 307 -31.27 9.57 -44.41
CA GLY A 307 -30.12 10.17 -45.08
C GLY A 307 -29.80 11.60 -44.62
N ASP A 308 -30.50 12.13 -43.62
CA ASP A 308 -30.29 13.49 -43.15
C ASP A 308 -29.01 13.57 -42.31
N LYS A 309 -28.08 14.44 -42.70
CA LYS A 309 -26.82 14.70 -42.00
C LYS A 309 -27.00 15.76 -40.90
N LYS A 310 -26.54 15.46 -39.68
CA LYS A 310 -26.59 16.36 -38.52
C LYS A 310 -25.22 16.42 -37.84
N GLU A 311 -24.66 17.62 -37.70
CA GLU A 311 -23.38 17.91 -37.04
C GLU A 311 -23.59 18.16 -35.53
N GLY A 312 -22.72 17.60 -34.68
CA GLY A 312 -22.79 17.73 -33.23
C GLY A 312 -21.73 16.91 -32.49
N LEU A 313 -21.90 16.77 -31.18
CA LEU A 313 -21.01 15.97 -30.34
C LEU A 313 -21.57 14.54 -30.21
N ILE A 314 -20.69 13.56 -30.36
CA ILE A 314 -21.03 12.14 -30.34
C ILE A 314 -20.41 11.48 -29.11
N THR A 315 -21.24 10.76 -28.37
CA THR A 315 -20.83 9.89 -27.27
C THR A 315 -21.34 8.47 -27.51
N ILE A 316 -20.46 7.48 -27.44
CA ILE A 316 -20.82 6.06 -27.52
C ILE A 316 -19.87 5.21 -26.67
N GLU A 317 -20.43 4.28 -25.91
CA GLU A 317 -19.67 3.35 -25.08
C GLU A 317 -19.70 1.96 -25.70
N PHE A 318 -18.54 1.40 -25.99
CA PHE A 318 -18.33 0.04 -26.48
C PHE A 318 -17.89 -0.93 -25.37
N GLN A 319 -17.51 -0.41 -24.19
CA GLN A 319 -17.16 -1.20 -23.01
C GLN A 319 -17.39 -0.44 -21.70
N SER A 320 -17.50 -1.18 -20.60
CA SER A 320 -17.65 -0.59 -19.25
C SER A 320 -16.37 0.04 -18.75
N VAL A 321 -16.46 1.29 -18.28
CA VAL A 321 -15.41 1.95 -17.49
C VAL A 321 -15.32 1.33 -16.09
N GLY A 322 -16.45 0.87 -15.54
CA GLY A 322 -16.53 0.23 -14.23
C GLY A 322 -15.72 -1.07 -14.14
N ALA A 323 -15.71 -1.85 -15.22
CA ALA A 323 -14.89 -3.05 -15.35
C ALA A 323 -13.38 -2.75 -15.28
N ILE A 324 -12.91 -1.61 -15.82
CA ILE A 324 -11.50 -1.19 -15.74
C ILE A 324 -11.13 -0.81 -14.30
N LEU A 325 -12.07 -0.22 -13.57
CA LEU A 325 -11.83 0.25 -12.20
C LEU A 325 -11.97 -0.85 -11.13
N ASN A 326 -12.25 -2.11 -11.51
CA ASN A 326 -12.60 -3.19 -10.57
C ASN A 326 -13.73 -2.81 -9.59
N LYS A 327 -14.64 -1.92 -10.03
CA LYS A 327 -15.73 -1.36 -9.22
C LYS A 327 -17.09 -1.98 -9.58
N GLU A 328 -17.13 -3.23 -10.04
CA GLU A 328 -18.39 -3.93 -10.32
C GLU A 328 -19.12 -4.33 -9.02
N GLN A 329 -19.64 -3.32 -8.33
CA GLN A 329 -20.80 -3.43 -7.45
C GLN A 329 -21.65 -2.17 -7.65
N ASN A 330 -22.81 -2.35 -8.27
CA ASN A 330 -23.95 -1.42 -8.23
C ASN A 330 -23.79 -0.05 -8.90
N VAL A 331 -23.16 0.05 -10.07
CA VAL A 331 -23.53 1.11 -11.01
C VAL A 331 -24.46 0.49 -12.03
N SER A 332 -25.66 1.05 -12.15
CA SER A 332 -26.65 0.72 -13.15
C SER A 332 -26.07 1.00 -14.55
N ASP A 333 -25.29 0.06 -15.08
CA ASP A 333 -24.84 0.01 -16.47
C ASP A 333 -26.06 -0.32 -17.34
N LEU A 334 -26.88 0.70 -17.55
CA LEU A 334 -28.09 0.67 -18.36
C LEU A 334 -27.78 0.79 -19.87
N THR A 335 -26.54 0.53 -20.28
CA THR A 335 -26.08 0.70 -21.66
C THR A 335 -25.86 -0.65 -22.34
N SER A 336 -26.64 -0.86 -23.40
CA SER A 336 -26.32 -1.87 -24.41
C SER A 336 -25.07 -1.39 -25.16
N TYR A 337 -23.90 -1.79 -24.66
CA TYR A 337 -22.60 -1.39 -25.22
C TYR A 337 -22.54 -1.57 -26.73
N GLY A 338 -22.15 -0.49 -27.42
CA GLY A 338 -22.08 -0.39 -28.88
C GLY A 338 -23.43 -0.31 -29.58
N ALA A 339 -24.58 -0.35 -28.90
CA ALA A 339 -25.90 -0.39 -29.55
C ALA A 339 -26.63 0.96 -29.63
N THR A 340 -26.27 1.91 -28.76
CA THR A 340 -26.87 3.25 -28.72
C THR A 340 -25.78 4.32 -28.72
N MET A 341 -25.93 5.31 -29.58
CA MET A 341 -25.08 6.49 -29.66
C MET A 341 -25.87 7.71 -29.18
N LYS A 342 -25.27 8.52 -28.32
CA LYS A 342 -25.79 9.80 -27.86
C LYS A 342 -25.24 10.91 -28.75
N PHE A 343 -26.14 11.74 -29.27
CA PHE A 343 -25.82 12.90 -30.07
C PHE A 343 -26.28 14.16 -29.33
N LYS A 344 -25.39 15.13 -29.20
CA LYS A 344 -25.64 16.39 -28.51
C LYS A 344 -25.36 17.55 -29.45
N LYS A 345 -26.33 18.47 -29.55
CA LYS A 345 -26.19 19.73 -30.27
C LYS A 345 -26.47 20.88 -29.31
N GLU A 346 -25.68 21.94 -29.41
CA GLU A 346 -25.79 23.09 -28.51
C GLU A 346 -27.19 23.70 -28.56
N GLY A 347 -27.78 23.95 -27.38
CA GLY A 347 -29.14 24.49 -27.25
C GLY A 347 -30.28 23.50 -27.50
N GLU A 348 -29.99 22.25 -27.86
CA GLU A 348 -30.99 21.20 -28.11
C GLU A 348 -30.94 20.09 -27.03
N LYS A 349 -32.03 19.34 -26.90
CA LYS A 349 -32.04 18.14 -26.03
C LYS A 349 -31.21 17.02 -26.67
N ASP A 350 -30.53 16.24 -25.84
CA ASP A 350 -29.77 15.07 -26.26
C ASP A 350 -30.65 14.10 -27.07
N ALA A 351 -30.16 13.68 -28.24
CA ALA A 351 -30.77 12.68 -29.10
C ALA A 351 -30.05 11.34 -28.98
N TYR A 352 -30.79 10.24 -29.13
CA TYR A 352 -30.24 8.89 -29.02
C TYR A 352 -30.55 8.08 -30.28
N PHE A 353 -29.51 7.61 -30.95
CA PHE A 353 -29.60 6.83 -32.17
C PHE A 353 -29.25 5.37 -31.89
N LYS A 354 -30.05 4.43 -32.40
CA LYS A 354 -29.85 2.99 -32.15
C LYS A 354 -29.25 2.32 -33.39
N ALA A 355 -28.31 1.41 -33.17
CA ALA A 355 -27.65 0.67 -34.23
C ALA A 355 -28.63 -0.13 -35.10
N LYS A 356 -29.73 -0.61 -34.52
CA LYS A 356 -30.77 -1.38 -35.23
C LYS A 356 -31.46 -0.59 -36.35
N ASP A 357 -31.38 0.74 -36.30
CA ASP A 357 -32.02 1.65 -37.24
C ASP A 357 -31.12 1.95 -38.45
N GLY A 358 -29.94 1.30 -38.56
CA GLY A 358 -29.05 1.42 -39.72
C GLY A 358 -28.32 2.76 -39.84
N VAL A 359 -28.34 3.57 -38.76
CA VAL A 359 -27.74 4.90 -38.69
C VAL A 359 -26.22 4.82 -38.91
N LYS A 360 -25.66 5.79 -39.62
CA LYS A 360 -24.21 5.97 -39.76
C LYS A 360 -23.78 7.20 -38.97
N PHE A 361 -22.63 7.16 -38.33
CA PHE A 361 -22.02 8.36 -37.75
C PHE A 361 -20.53 8.40 -38.05
N CYS A 362 -19.93 9.57 -38.05
CA CYS A 362 -18.49 9.72 -38.25
C CYS A 362 -17.92 10.76 -37.29
N ILE A 363 -16.69 10.50 -36.86
CA ILE A 363 -15.88 11.36 -36.00
C ILE A 363 -14.50 11.39 -36.66
N ASP A 364 -14.04 12.59 -36.98
CA ASP A 364 -12.85 12.79 -37.81
C ASP A 364 -12.91 11.91 -39.10
N GLU A 365 -11.90 11.08 -39.34
CA GLU A 365 -11.81 10.17 -40.48
C GLU A 365 -12.50 8.82 -40.24
N ARG A 366 -12.99 8.56 -39.02
CA ARG A 366 -13.56 7.27 -38.61
C ARG A 366 -15.07 7.31 -38.75
N CYS A 367 -15.62 6.39 -39.53
CA CYS A 367 -17.07 6.23 -39.67
C CYS A 367 -17.54 4.91 -39.08
N PHE A 368 -18.76 4.90 -38.57
CA PHE A 368 -19.39 3.75 -37.94
C PHE A 368 -20.80 3.56 -38.49
N ILE A 369 -21.23 2.31 -38.63
CA ILE A 369 -22.58 1.97 -39.11
C ILE A 369 -23.27 0.99 -38.17
N GLY A 370 -24.53 1.29 -37.87
CA GLY A 370 -25.42 0.40 -37.16
C GLY A 370 -25.79 -0.82 -38.01
N SER A 371 -25.59 -2.02 -37.48
CA SER A 371 -26.03 -3.24 -38.16
C SER A 371 -26.43 -4.33 -37.17
N LYS A 372 -27.37 -5.18 -37.59
CA LYS A 372 -27.70 -6.44 -36.89
C LYS A 372 -26.70 -7.53 -37.26
N SER A 373 -26.52 -8.51 -36.38
CA SER A 373 -25.84 -9.76 -36.71
C SER A 373 -26.66 -10.69 -37.60
N ALA A 374 -26.00 -11.40 -38.53
CA ALA A 374 -26.50 -12.65 -39.09
C ALA A 374 -26.58 -13.77 -38.03
N GLU A 375 -27.52 -14.71 -38.17
CA GLU A 375 -27.81 -15.77 -37.19
C GLU A 375 -26.62 -16.71 -36.91
N ASP A 376 -25.68 -16.83 -37.84
CA ASP A 376 -24.45 -17.63 -37.71
C ASP A 376 -23.23 -16.82 -37.22
N GLY A 377 -23.43 -15.56 -36.83
CA GLY A 377 -22.40 -14.60 -36.41
C GLY A 377 -22.12 -14.65 -34.91
N PHE A 378 -20.86 -14.79 -34.53
CA PHE A 378 -20.40 -14.61 -33.16
C PHE A 378 -20.55 -13.14 -32.75
N PHE A 379 -21.23 -12.88 -31.63
CA PHE A 379 -21.41 -11.56 -31.02
C PHE A 379 -21.17 -11.65 -29.51
N ALA A 380 -19.94 -11.95 -29.08
CA ALA A 380 -19.69 -12.18 -27.65
C ALA A 380 -19.62 -10.90 -26.79
N HIS A 381 -20.03 -9.73 -27.28
CA HIS A 381 -19.58 -8.47 -26.69
C HIS A 381 -20.68 -7.45 -26.37
N GLY A 382 -21.95 -7.78 -26.57
CA GLY A 382 -23.06 -7.06 -25.93
C GLY A 382 -23.28 -7.58 -24.51
N GLY A 383 -23.43 -6.71 -23.52
CA GLY A 383 -23.39 -6.98 -22.06
C GLY A 383 -24.41 -7.95 -21.45
N SER A 384 -24.92 -8.93 -22.20
CA SER A 384 -25.67 -10.08 -21.69
C SER A 384 -25.52 -11.27 -22.64
N GLN A 385 -25.20 -12.46 -22.11
CA GLN A 385 -25.12 -13.71 -22.86
C GLN A 385 -26.44 -14.05 -23.60
N LEU A 386 -27.56 -13.42 -23.23
CA LEU A 386 -28.87 -13.59 -23.86
C LEU A 386 -29.04 -12.79 -25.17
N ASN A 387 -28.21 -11.78 -25.44
CA ASN A 387 -28.26 -10.99 -26.69
C ASN A 387 -27.65 -11.72 -27.90
N VAL A 388 -26.90 -12.80 -27.66
CA VAL A 388 -26.28 -13.63 -28.70
C VAL A 388 -27.34 -14.43 -29.49
N LEU A 389 -28.51 -14.68 -28.90
CA LEU A 389 -29.60 -15.47 -29.50
C LEU A 389 -30.63 -14.62 -30.28
N SER A 390 -30.61 -13.29 -30.14
CA SER A 390 -31.70 -12.40 -30.62
C SER A 390 -31.35 -11.50 -31.81
N GLY A 391 -30.13 -11.61 -32.37
CA GLY A 391 -29.70 -10.74 -33.47
C GLY A 391 -29.45 -9.30 -33.02
N ALA A 392 -28.68 -9.13 -31.94
CA ALA A 392 -28.32 -7.82 -31.40
C ALA A 392 -27.71 -6.90 -32.48
N ALA A 393 -28.04 -5.61 -32.41
CA ALA A 393 -27.51 -4.59 -33.29
C ALA A 393 -26.44 -3.76 -32.58
N GLN A 394 -25.32 -3.53 -33.25
CA GLN A 394 -24.21 -2.71 -32.76
C GLN A 394 -23.71 -1.78 -33.86
N PHE A 395 -23.01 -0.72 -33.46
CA PHE A 395 -22.24 0.12 -34.35
C PHE A 395 -20.88 -0.53 -34.58
N PHE A 396 -20.51 -0.67 -35.86
CA PHE A 396 -19.20 -1.16 -36.27
C PHE A 396 -18.44 -0.06 -36.98
N GLU A 397 -17.13 -0.04 -36.78
CA GLU A 397 -16.25 0.84 -37.53
C GLU A 397 -16.18 0.37 -38.99
N ILE A 398 -16.32 1.31 -39.92
CA ILE A 398 -16.20 1.07 -41.35
C ILE A 398 -14.72 1.13 -41.70
N LEU A 399 -14.15 -0.04 -42.01
CA LEU A 399 -12.75 -0.15 -42.45
C LEU A 399 -12.58 0.07 -43.95
N TYR A 400 -13.64 -0.21 -44.71
CA TYR A 400 -13.69 -0.04 -46.17
C TYR A 400 -15.14 0.10 -46.63
N ASP A 401 -15.37 0.96 -47.62
CA ASP A 401 -16.67 1.19 -48.26
C ASP A 401 -16.46 1.23 -49.78
N ASN A 402 -17.11 0.30 -50.49
CA ASN A 402 -17.22 0.34 -51.94
C ASN A 402 -18.69 0.25 -52.34
N ASN A 403 -19.28 1.40 -52.69
CA ASN A 403 -20.67 1.52 -53.13
C ASN A 403 -21.72 0.97 -52.15
N GLY A 404 -21.48 1.07 -50.85
CA GLY A 404 -22.38 0.56 -49.81
C GLY A 404 -22.18 -0.92 -49.47
N ASN A 405 -21.13 -1.54 -50.01
CA ASN A 405 -20.58 -2.80 -49.52
C ASN A 405 -19.43 -2.49 -48.56
N TYR A 406 -19.52 -2.99 -47.34
CA TYR A 406 -18.63 -2.61 -46.25
C TYR A 406 -17.81 -3.78 -45.71
N VAL A 407 -16.54 -3.49 -45.43
CA VAL A 407 -15.75 -4.24 -44.44
C VAL A 407 -15.85 -3.48 -43.13
N LEU A 408 -16.30 -4.19 -42.10
CA LEU A 408 -16.59 -3.63 -40.78
C LEU A 408 -15.73 -4.29 -39.71
N ALA A 409 -15.45 -3.58 -38.62
CA ALA A 409 -14.81 -4.15 -37.43
C ALA A 409 -15.50 -3.70 -36.14
N HIS A 410 -15.43 -4.55 -35.12
CA HIS A 410 -15.94 -4.21 -33.80
C HIS A 410 -14.92 -3.32 -33.06
N SER A 411 -15.36 -2.19 -32.48
CA SER A 411 -14.41 -1.22 -31.88
C SER A 411 -13.60 -1.77 -30.71
N ARG A 412 -14.15 -2.73 -29.95
CA ARG A 412 -13.42 -3.44 -28.88
C ARG A 412 -12.55 -4.61 -29.36
N TYR A 413 -12.89 -5.18 -30.52
CA TYR A 413 -12.24 -6.38 -31.08
C TYR A 413 -11.93 -6.09 -32.55
N PRO A 414 -10.95 -5.21 -32.82
CA PRO A 414 -10.67 -4.73 -34.17
C PRO A 414 -10.18 -5.83 -35.11
N GLU A 415 -9.79 -6.99 -34.58
CA GLU A 415 -9.44 -8.19 -35.33
C GLU A 415 -10.65 -8.98 -35.86
N ASP A 416 -11.85 -8.70 -35.33
CA ASP A 416 -13.08 -9.36 -35.74
C ASP A 416 -13.71 -8.61 -36.92
N TYR A 417 -13.50 -9.13 -38.12
CA TYR A 417 -14.02 -8.55 -39.37
C TYR A 417 -15.41 -9.06 -39.72
N TYR A 418 -16.25 -8.13 -40.17
CA TYR A 418 -17.62 -8.38 -40.61
C TYR A 418 -17.82 -7.88 -42.03
N LEU A 419 -18.64 -8.60 -42.80
CA LEU A 419 -19.04 -8.20 -44.14
C LEU A 419 -20.49 -7.69 -44.10
N LYS A 420 -20.76 -6.53 -44.70
CA LYS A 420 -22.12 -6.05 -44.95
C LYS A 420 -22.26 -5.65 -46.41
N ILE A 421 -23.00 -6.44 -47.17
CA ILE A 421 -23.29 -6.17 -48.58
C ILE A 421 -24.48 -5.21 -48.69
N LYS A 422 -24.49 -4.39 -49.74
CA LYS A 422 -25.56 -3.44 -50.03
C LYS A 422 -26.91 -4.15 -50.11
N GLY A 423 -27.91 -3.63 -49.38
CA GLY A 423 -29.26 -4.21 -49.32
C GLY A 423 -29.42 -5.34 -48.31
N ALA A 424 -28.34 -5.81 -47.68
CA ALA A 424 -28.45 -6.77 -46.58
C ALA A 424 -28.77 -6.08 -45.25
N ASP A 425 -29.82 -6.54 -44.57
CA ASP A 425 -30.24 -6.03 -43.26
C ASP A 425 -29.25 -6.36 -42.12
N LYS A 426 -28.46 -7.42 -42.31
CA LYS A 426 -27.58 -8.02 -41.29
C LYS A 426 -26.15 -8.06 -41.82
N ALA A 427 -25.17 -7.80 -40.97
CA ALA A 427 -23.75 -8.02 -41.24
C ALA A 427 -23.36 -9.45 -40.80
N VAL A 428 -22.42 -10.08 -41.52
CA VAL A 428 -21.98 -11.45 -41.23
C VAL A 428 -20.55 -11.47 -40.73
N TYR A 429 -20.31 -12.21 -39.64
CA TYR A 429 -18.97 -12.51 -39.13
C TYR A 429 -18.37 -13.72 -39.83
N LEU A 430 -17.20 -13.55 -40.44
CA LEU A 430 -16.54 -14.57 -41.27
C LEU A 430 -15.21 -15.07 -40.66
N GLY A 431 -15.02 -14.89 -39.36
CA GLY A 431 -13.93 -15.54 -38.62
C GLY A 431 -14.31 -16.90 -38.04
N ASP A 432 -13.37 -17.49 -37.30
CA ASP A 432 -13.48 -18.83 -36.71
C ASP A 432 -14.20 -18.85 -35.36
N LYS A 433 -14.41 -17.72 -34.70
CA LYS A 433 -15.18 -17.64 -33.45
C LYS A 433 -16.65 -18.01 -33.67
N ALA A 434 -17.24 -18.79 -32.76
CA ALA A 434 -18.67 -19.12 -32.73
C ALA A 434 -19.21 -19.03 -31.30
N THR A 435 -20.54 -18.92 -31.14
CA THR A 435 -21.19 -18.91 -29.82
C THR A 435 -20.83 -20.16 -28.99
N PHE A 436 -20.64 -21.29 -29.67
CA PHE A 436 -20.16 -22.54 -29.09
C PHE A 436 -19.02 -23.09 -29.95
N GLY A 437 -17.80 -23.13 -29.39
CA GLY A 437 -16.61 -23.64 -30.06
C GLY A 437 -16.09 -22.75 -31.20
N SER A 438 -15.53 -23.36 -32.24
CA SER A 438 -15.01 -22.67 -33.42
C SER A 438 -15.65 -23.17 -34.71
N LYS A 439 -15.74 -22.30 -35.73
CA LYS A 439 -16.18 -22.65 -37.08
C LYS A 439 -14.98 -23.23 -37.86
N SER A 440 -15.20 -24.35 -38.55
CA SER A 440 -14.25 -24.84 -39.55
C SER A 440 -14.23 -23.94 -40.77
N ALA A 441 -13.13 -23.98 -41.55
CA ALA A 441 -13.00 -23.23 -42.80
C ALA A 441 -14.16 -23.53 -43.76
N ASP A 442 -14.54 -24.80 -43.93
CA ASP A 442 -15.66 -25.22 -44.77
C ASP A 442 -16.99 -24.59 -44.33
N LYS A 443 -17.21 -24.45 -43.01
CA LYS A 443 -18.42 -23.82 -42.48
C LYS A 443 -18.44 -22.32 -42.77
N ILE A 444 -17.30 -21.64 -42.62
CA ILE A 444 -17.17 -20.21 -42.96
C ILE A 444 -17.44 -19.99 -44.44
N GLN A 445 -16.86 -20.81 -45.32
CA GLN A 445 -17.07 -20.71 -46.77
C GLN A 445 -18.53 -20.95 -47.16
N LYS A 446 -19.22 -21.91 -46.54
CA LYS A 446 -20.66 -22.15 -46.77
C LYS A 446 -21.51 -20.94 -46.34
N ILE A 447 -21.21 -20.36 -45.18
CA ILE A 447 -21.88 -19.14 -44.71
C ILE A 447 -21.63 -18.00 -45.70
N LEU A 448 -20.39 -17.83 -46.15
CA LEU A 448 -20.02 -16.77 -47.08
C LEU A 448 -20.72 -16.91 -48.43
N ALA A 449 -20.68 -18.09 -49.05
CA ALA A 449 -21.35 -18.37 -50.33
C ALA A 449 -22.85 -18.08 -50.24
N LYS A 450 -23.50 -18.52 -49.15
CA LYS A 450 -24.92 -18.27 -48.90
C LYS A 450 -25.22 -16.78 -48.71
N TYR A 451 -24.38 -16.05 -47.99
CA TYR A 451 -24.60 -14.63 -47.68
C TYR A 451 -24.39 -13.73 -48.90
N ILE A 452 -23.34 -13.98 -49.68
CA ILE A 452 -23.03 -13.20 -50.89
C ILE A 452 -24.00 -13.53 -52.03
N ASN A 453 -24.42 -14.79 -52.14
CA ASN A 453 -25.35 -15.29 -53.16
C ASN A 453 -24.96 -14.89 -54.60
N CYS A 454 -23.67 -14.98 -54.94
CA CYS A 454 -23.14 -14.67 -56.27
C CYS A 454 -22.41 -15.89 -56.85
N PRO A 455 -23.04 -16.64 -57.79
CA PRO A 455 -22.44 -17.84 -58.38
C PRO A 455 -21.15 -17.57 -59.17
N SER A 456 -20.96 -16.35 -59.66
CA SER A 456 -19.79 -15.95 -60.44
C SER A 456 -18.54 -15.69 -59.59
N LEU A 457 -18.68 -15.68 -58.25
CA LEU A 457 -17.59 -15.42 -57.32
C LEU A 457 -17.16 -16.72 -56.62
N ASP A 458 -15.90 -17.10 -56.82
CA ASP A 458 -15.31 -18.23 -56.09
C ASP A 458 -14.85 -17.77 -54.69
N VAL A 459 -15.73 -17.94 -53.71
CA VAL A 459 -15.49 -17.49 -52.33
C VAL A 459 -14.33 -18.21 -51.63
N THR A 460 -13.84 -19.33 -52.17
CA THR A 460 -12.75 -20.11 -51.54
C THR A 460 -11.38 -19.43 -51.64
N LYS A 461 -11.25 -18.45 -52.53
CA LYS A 461 -9.99 -17.72 -52.78
C LYS A 461 -9.66 -16.63 -51.76
N TYR A 462 -10.62 -16.28 -50.90
CA TYR A 462 -10.48 -15.12 -50.01
C TYR A 462 -10.14 -15.55 -48.58
N ASN A 463 -9.16 -14.85 -48.00
CA ASN A 463 -8.84 -15.00 -46.58
C ASN A 463 -9.70 -14.05 -45.73
N THR A 464 -10.83 -14.54 -45.25
CA THR A 464 -11.81 -13.77 -44.46
C THR A 464 -11.34 -13.41 -43.05
N LYS A 465 -10.16 -13.89 -42.62
CA LYS A 465 -9.56 -13.55 -41.32
C LYS A 465 -8.72 -12.28 -41.35
N THR A 466 -8.51 -11.69 -42.53
CA THR A 466 -7.64 -10.52 -42.72
C THR A 466 -8.42 -9.37 -43.33
N LYS A 467 -8.04 -8.13 -42.97
CA LYS A 467 -8.63 -6.92 -43.55
C LYS A 467 -8.49 -6.91 -45.07
N GLU A 468 -7.29 -7.24 -45.56
CA GLU A 468 -6.94 -7.21 -46.98
C GLU A 468 -7.77 -8.24 -47.77
N GLY A 469 -7.91 -9.46 -47.25
CA GLY A 469 -8.73 -10.48 -47.88
C GLY A 469 -10.23 -10.11 -47.93
N MET A 470 -10.73 -9.43 -46.90
CA MET A 470 -12.11 -8.93 -46.87
C MET A 470 -12.33 -7.76 -47.85
N ILE A 471 -11.35 -6.86 -47.99
CA ILE A 471 -11.40 -5.76 -48.97
C ILE A 471 -11.42 -6.33 -50.39
N GLN A 472 -10.52 -7.27 -50.70
CA GLN A 472 -10.45 -7.89 -52.02
C GLN A 472 -11.77 -8.58 -52.39
N LEU A 473 -12.39 -9.27 -51.43
CA LEU A 473 -13.71 -9.89 -51.59
C LEU A 473 -14.79 -8.86 -51.95
N VAL A 474 -14.83 -7.72 -51.25
CA VAL A 474 -15.80 -6.64 -51.53
C VAL A 474 -15.58 -6.03 -52.92
N ASP A 475 -14.34 -5.81 -53.32
CA ASP A 475 -14.02 -5.25 -54.63
C ASP A 475 -14.41 -6.19 -55.78
N ASP A 476 -14.08 -7.47 -55.65
CA ASP A 476 -14.41 -8.47 -56.67
C ASP A 476 -15.93 -8.71 -56.73
N TYR A 477 -16.62 -8.72 -55.58
CA TYR A 477 -18.07 -8.76 -55.53
C TYR A 477 -18.69 -7.56 -56.27
N THR A 478 -18.23 -6.34 -55.97
CA THR A 478 -18.77 -5.12 -56.57
C THR A 478 -18.57 -5.06 -58.09
N LYS A 479 -17.48 -5.65 -58.59
CA LYS A 479 -17.20 -5.74 -60.04
C LYS A 479 -18.03 -6.81 -60.74
N THR A 480 -18.25 -7.95 -60.08
CA THR A 480 -18.70 -9.18 -60.75
C THR A 480 -20.18 -9.50 -60.52
N CYS A 481 -20.76 -9.05 -59.40
CA CYS A 481 -22.03 -9.54 -58.88
C CYS A 481 -23.16 -8.49 -58.88
N LYS A 482 -23.20 -7.64 -59.91
CA LYS A 482 -24.14 -6.50 -60.03
C LYS A 482 -25.61 -6.87 -59.81
#